data_AF-A0A7X5UVG5-F1
#
_entry.id   AF-A0A7X5UVG5-F1
#
_cell.length_a   1.000
_cell.length_b   1.000
_cell.length_c   1.000
_cell.angle_alpha   90.00
_cell.angle_beta   90.00
_cell.angle_gamma   90.00
#
_symmetry.space_group_name_H-M   'P 1'
#
loop_
_entity.id
_entity.type
_entity.pdbx_description
1 polymer ?
#
loop_
_entity_poly.entity_id
_entity_poly.type
_entity_poly.pdbx_seq_one_letter_code
_entity_poly.pdbx_strand_id
1 'polypeptide(L)'
;MELAVDTNVITFQVNGGDDDLLQGMAPAKAADAVRQAWSQVQQERQIQAAEITKVHSTWQASRADRVFLAGMFPSAEYTHQFDRPDGDDWSEAFEVAGKVMAKALLERSAETEENGEWLPILHTYDGPLKVYASLPIVDGRLYLGFAKTTVTPTGRVGMSHLLRNTLEEMSEDEFLELAAEACDNLKRGLSFTGNADAEKGILITLERDDNNLCAGSVIVLDDFHEQAAQHVGEDKLIVGLISPDHICVAGASSGWGEEIKDWVRASPDTSGDLVPCALLIDGSKRMEIVAERPTGRLPAATPS
;
A
#
# COMPACT_ATOMS: atom_id res chain seq x y z
N MET A 1 11.51 -8.28 13.75
CA MET A 1 11.64 -7.98 12.31
C MET A 1 13.08 -7.59 12.08
N GLU A 2 13.89 -8.45 11.46
CA GLU A 2 15.26 -8.10 11.06
C GLU A 2 15.13 -7.09 9.92
N LEU A 3 15.51 -5.84 10.18
CA LEU A 3 15.59 -4.84 9.11
C LEU A 3 16.68 -5.31 8.15
N ALA A 4 16.36 -5.45 6.87
CA ALA A 4 17.26 -5.98 5.84
C ALA A 4 18.41 -4.99 5.52
N VAL A 5 19.31 -4.78 6.48
CA VAL A 5 20.49 -3.90 6.39
C VAL A 5 21.52 -4.39 5.38
N ASP A 6 21.45 -5.68 5.04
CA ASP A 6 22.23 -6.35 4.01
C ASP A 6 21.72 -6.08 2.58
N THR A 7 20.63 -5.33 2.46
CA THR A 7 20.03 -4.93 1.19
C THR A 7 20.19 -3.42 0.98
N ASN A 8 20.64 -3.03 -0.20
CA ASN A 8 20.61 -1.64 -0.65
C ASN A 8 19.31 -1.41 -1.41
N VAL A 9 18.45 -0.57 -0.85
CA VAL A 9 17.26 -0.07 -1.54
C VAL A 9 17.67 1.18 -2.29
N ILE A 10 17.40 1.22 -3.60
CA ILE A 10 17.71 2.35 -4.46
C ILE A 10 16.41 2.91 -5.03
N THR A 11 16.17 4.18 -4.77
CA THR A 11 14.99 4.92 -5.22
C THR A 11 15.39 5.87 -6.35
N PHE A 12 14.65 5.82 -7.46
CA PHE A 12 14.79 6.71 -8.60
C PHE A 12 13.58 7.64 -8.66
N GLN A 13 13.83 8.95 -8.61
CA GLN A 13 12.79 9.96 -8.75
C GLN A 13 12.64 10.37 -10.20
N VAL A 14 11.41 10.32 -10.70
CA VAL A 14 11.07 10.65 -12.09
C VAL A 14 10.52 12.08 -12.16
N ASN A 15 11.05 12.90 -13.07
CA ASN A 15 10.58 14.26 -13.37
C ASN A 15 10.46 15.21 -12.15
N GLY A 16 11.19 14.94 -11.06
CA GLY A 16 11.17 15.75 -9.84
C GLY A 16 9.88 15.72 -9.04
N GLY A 17 8.94 14.80 -9.34
CA GLY A 17 7.75 14.57 -8.52
C GLY A 17 8.09 13.66 -7.34
N ASP A 18 7.66 14.02 -6.13
CA ASP A 18 7.84 13.16 -4.94
C ASP A 18 6.90 11.94 -4.95
N ASP A 19 5.90 11.95 -5.83
CA ASP A 19 4.88 10.90 -5.97
C ASP A 19 5.23 9.82 -7.02
N ASP A 20 6.23 10.07 -7.88
CA ASP A 20 6.67 9.10 -8.91
C ASP A 20 8.07 8.56 -8.57
N LEU A 21 8.09 7.65 -7.59
CA LEU A 21 9.29 6.99 -7.06
C LEU A 21 9.33 5.53 -7.48
N LEU A 22 10.38 5.15 -8.20
CA LEU A 22 10.64 3.76 -8.57
C LEU A 22 11.68 3.19 -7.62
N GLN A 23 11.53 1.93 -7.24
CA GLN A 23 12.47 1.27 -6.34
C GLN A 23 13.04 0.00 -6.97
N GLY A 24 14.33 -0.21 -6.76
CA GLY A 24 14.99 -1.48 -7.03
C GLY A 24 15.86 -1.87 -5.84
N MET A 25 16.15 -3.17 -5.72
CA MET A 25 16.86 -3.73 -4.58
C MET A 25 18.07 -4.53 -5.04
N ALA A 26 19.19 -4.39 -4.35
CA ALA A 26 20.38 -5.20 -4.62
C ALA A 26 21.13 -5.50 -3.31
N PRO A 27 21.97 -6.55 -3.26
CA PRO A 27 22.80 -6.80 -2.08
C PRO A 27 23.66 -5.58 -1.73
N ALA A 28 23.72 -5.19 -0.45
CA ALA A 28 24.44 -3.99 -0.01
C ALA A 28 25.92 -3.98 -0.40
N LYS A 29 26.53 -5.17 -0.39
CA LYS A 29 27.94 -5.34 -0.77
C LYS A 29 28.19 -5.36 -2.28
N ALA A 30 27.16 -5.47 -3.12
CA ALA A 30 27.33 -5.54 -4.57
C ALA A 30 28.09 -4.32 -5.10
N ALA A 31 28.96 -4.56 -6.09
CA ALA A 31 29.72 -3.49 -6.72
C ALA A 31 28.92 -2.76 -7.81
N ASP A 32 27.83 -3.35 -8.28
CA ASP A 32 26.95 -2.85 -9.34
C ASP A 32 25.48 -2.76 -8.87
N ALA A 33 25.28 -2.42 -7.60
CA ALA A 33 23.97 -2.40 -6.94
C ALA A 33 22.98 -1.47 -7.66
N VAL A 34 23.44 -0.27 -8.05
CA VAL A 34 22.60 0.71 -8.74
C VAL A 34 22.21 0.21 -10.13
N ARG A 35 23.13 -0.46 -10.84
CA ARG A 35 22.84 -1.06 -12.14
C ARG A 35 21.82 -2.19 -12.04
N GLN A 36 21.93 -3.05 -11.03
CA GLN A 36 20.97 -4.13 -10.79
C GLN A 36 19.58 -3.57 -10.50
N ALA A 37 19.49 -2.58 -9.60
CA ALA A 37 18.23 -1.90 -9.28
C ALA A 37 17.61 -1.21 -10.51
N TRP A 38 18.42 -0.51 -11.31
CA TRP A 38 17.93 0.10 -12.55
C TRP A 38 17.39 -0.94 -13.54
N SER A 39 18.03 -2.10 -13.64
CA SER A 39 17.53 -3.18 -14.50
C SER A 39 16.18 -3.72 -14.04
N GLN A 40 15.90 -3.74 -12.73
CA GLN A 40 14.59 -4.14 -12.20
C GLN A 40 13.53 -3.11 -12.56
N VAL A 41 13.83 -1.83 -12.29
CA VAL A 41 12.93 -0.71 -12.64
C VAL A 41 12.60 -0.70 -14.13
N GLN A 42 13.58 -0.96 -15.01
CA GLN A 42 13.36 -1.05 -16.46
C GLN A 42 12.49 -2.22 -16.90
N GLN A 43 12.46 -3.32 -16.13
CA GLN A 43 11.58 -4.46 -16.42
C GLN A 43 10.13 -4.14 -16.03
N GLU A 44 9.93 -3.36 -14.98
CA GLU A 44 8.61 -2.97 -14.49
C GLU A 44 8.01 -1.82 -15.29
N ARG A 45 8.82 -0.80 -15.63
CA ARG A 45 8.36 0.39 -16.36
C ARG A 45 9.42 0.89 -17.32
N GLN A 46 9.02 1.11 -18.58
CA GLN A 46 9.91 1.64 -19.62
C GLN A 46 10.10 3.15 -19.47
N ILE A 47 11.00 3.56 -18.57
CA ILE A 47 11.33 4.96 -18.30
C ILE A 47 12.67 5.34 -18.93
N GLN A 48 12.77 6.55 -19.45
CA GLN A 48 14.04 7.03 -20.00
C GLN A 48 14.94 7.48 -18.86
N ALA A 49 16.22 7.10 -18.89
CA ALA A 49 17.18 7.50 -17.86
C ALA A 49 17.30 9.04 -17.72
N ALA A 50 17.03 9.78 -18.80
CA ALA A 50 17.01 11.24 -18.81
C ALA A 50 15.87 11.86 -17.98
N GLU A 51 14.82 11.09 -17.67
CA GLU A 51 13.69 11.53 -16.84
C GLU A 51 14.01 11.43 -15.33
N ILE A 52 15.12 10.78 -14.97
CA ILE A 52 15.52 10.63 -13.57
C ILE A 52 16.20 11.92 -13.10
N THR A 53 15.62 12.55 -12.08
CA THR A 53 16.13 13.79 -11.49
C THR A 53 16.91 13.56 -10.19
N LYS A 54 16.63 12.45 -9.50
CA LYS A 54 17.32 12.09 -8.25
C LYS A 54 17.44 10.59 -8.09
N VAL A 55 18.57 10.16 -7.53
CA VAL A 55 18.81 8.78 -7.10
C VAL A 55 19.18 8.80 -5.63
N HIS A 56 18.41 8.10 -4.81
CA HIS A 56 18.68 7.91 -3.40
C HIS A 56 18.98 6.44 -3.11
N SER A 57 19.91 6.15 -2.21
CA SER A 57 20.28 4.77 -1.87
C SER A 57 20.53 4.60 -0.38
N THR A 58 20.22 3.42 0.15
CA THR A 58 20.55 3.09 1.54
C THR A 58 22.06 3.18 1.79
N TRP A 59 22.87 2.59 0.89
CA TRP A 59 24.32 2.56 0.99
C TRP A 59 25.01 3.34 -0.13
N GLN A 60 26.08 4.04 0.22
CA GLN A 60 26.92 4.78 -0.72
C GLN A 60 27.37 3.91 -1.90
N ALA A 61 27.27 4.48 -3.10
CA ALA A 61 27.62 3.83 -4.35
C ALA A 61 29.09 3.40 -4.38
N SER A 62 29.31 2.19 -4.89
CA SER A 62 30.64 1.70 -5.20
C SER A 62 31.34 2.61 -6.23
N ARG A 63 32.63 2.40 -6.46
CA ARG A 63 33.33 3.07 -7.56
C ARG A 63 32.71 2.75 -8.93
N ALA A 64 32.29 1.50 -9.17
CA ALA A 64 31.70 1.09 -10.43
C ALA A 64 30.30 1.71 -10.62
N ASP A 65 29.51 1.75 -9.55
CA ASP A 65 28.19 2.41 -9.57
C ASP A 65 28.31 3.93 -9.76
N ARG A 66 29.31 4.59 -9.18
CA ARG A 66 29.54 6.02 -9.43
C ARG A 66 29.83 6.35 -10.88
N VAL A 67 30.60 5.50 -11.57
CA VAL A 67 30.85 5.64 -13.03
C VAL A 67 29.55 5.41 -13.81
N PHE A 68 28.77 4.41 -13.41
CA PHE A 68 27.48 4.14 -14.03
C PHE A 68 26.49 5.30 -13.84
N LEU A 69 26.36 5.83 -12.62
CA LEU A 69 25.53 6.98 -12.29
C LEU A 69 25.89 8.20 -13.14
N ALA A 70 27.17 8.55 -13.21
CA ALA A 70 27.65 9.69 -14.00
C ALA A 70 27.40 9.53 -15.52
N GLY A 71 27.41 8.29 -16.02
CA GLY A 71 27.16 8.00 -17.43
C GLY A 71 25.67 7.92 -17.79
N MET A 72 24.86 7.29 -16.95
CA MET A 72 23.45 7.02 -17.22
C MET A 72 22.52 8.15 -16.76
N PHE A 73 22.85 8.81 -15.64
CA PHE A 73 22.03 9.85 -15.03
C PHE A 73 22.87 11.12 -14.79
N PRO A 74 23.44 11.73 -15.85
CA PRO A 74 24.43 12.81 -15.71
C PRO A 74 23.87 14.07 -15.04
N SER A 75 22.55 14.25 -15.03
CA SER A 75 21.87 15.41 -14.46
C SER A 75 21.16 15.11 -13.13
N ALA A 76 21.19 13.87 -12.66
CA ALA A 76 20.50 13.47 -11.44
C ALA A 76 21.33 13.80 -10.19
N GLU A 77 20.65 14.28 -9.14
CA GLU A 77 21.27 14.38 -7.81
C GLU A 77 21.43 12.97 -7.22
N TYR A 78 22.59 12.65 -6.66
CA TYR A 78 22.83 11.39 -5.97
C TYR A 78 23.03 11.61 -4.47
N THR A 79 22.27 10.87 -3.65
CA THR A 79 22.34 10.91 -2.19
C THR A 79 22.32 9.51 -1.60
N HIS A 80 22.85 9.36 -0.39
CA HIS A 80 22.87 8.09 0.33
C HIS A 80 22.63 8.26 1.83
N GLN A 81 22.17 7.20 2.48
CA GLN A 81 21.88 7.20 3.92
C GLN A 81 23.10 6.79 4.76
N PHE A 82 23.83 5.76 4.35
CA PHE A 82 24.99 5.23 5.06
C PHE A 82 26.22 5.18 4.14
N ASP A 83 27.38 5.56 4.68
CA ASP A 83 28.64 5.44 3.97
C ASP A 83 29.01 3.97 3.77
N ARG A 84 29.61 3.67 2.61
CA ARG A 84 30.10 2.33 2.31
C ARG A 84 31.38 2.09 3.14
N PRO A 85 31.44 1.04 3.97
CA PRO A 85 32.64 0.74 4.74
C PRO A 85 33.83 0.40 3.84
N ASP A 86 35.03 0.73 4.32
CA ASP A 86 36.27 0.27 3.72
C ASP A 86 36.50 -1.23 4.02
N GLY A 87 36.83 -2.01 3.00
CA GLY A 87 37.11 -3.45 3.14
C GLY A 87 35.86 -4.36 3.06
N ASP A 88 36.08 -5.64 3.36
CA ASP A 88 35.08 -6.70 3.16
C ASP A 88 34.20 -6.95 4.39
N ASP A 89 34.64 -6.52 5.58
CA ASP A 89 33.90 -6.64 6.84
C ASP A 89 32.96 -5.43 7.03
N TRP A 90 31.66 -5.72 7.02
CA TRP A 90 30.60 -4.72 7.15
C TRP A 90 29.81 -4.91 8.46
N SER A 91 30.26 -5.82 9.33
CA SER A 91 29.47 -6.27 10.48
C SER A 91 29.09 -5.09 11.40
N GLU A 92 30.06 -4.23 11.72
CA GLU A 92 29.83 -3.02 12.53
C GLU A 92 28.91 -2.02 11.83
N ALA A 93 29.09 -1.81 10.52
CA ALA A 93 28.27 -0.90 9.74
C ALA A 93 26.81 -1.38 9.67
N PHE A 94 26.58 -2.68 9.47
CA PHE A 94 25.26 -3.27 9.51
C PHE A 94 24.62 -3.18 10.89
N GLU A 95 25.38 -3.38 11.96
CA GLU A 95 24.88 -3.22 13.33
C GLU A 95 24.46 -1.77 13.61
N VAL A 96 25.28 -0.80 13.23
CA VAL A 96 24.97 0.63 13.38
C VAL A 96 23.76 1.02 12.53
N ALA A 97 23.74 0.63 11.25
CA ALA A 97 22.61 0.89 10.36
C ALA A 97 21.32 0.27 10.92
N GLY A 98 21.40 -0.96 11.43
CA GLY A 98 20.28 -1.65 12.06
C GLY A 98 19.74 -0.90 13.26
N LYS A 99 20.61 -0.39 14.14
CA LYS A 99 20.21 0.45 15.29
C LYS A 99 19.57 1.77 14.86
N VAL A 100 20.16 2.46 13.88
CA VAL A 100 19.63 3.73 13.36
C VAL A 100 18.26 3.54 12.71
N MET A 101 18.12 2.51 11.87
CA MET A 101 16.86 2.19 11.21
C MET A 101 15.80 1.72 12.21
N ALA A 102 16.16 0.90 13.20
CA ALA A 102 15.24 0.48 14.26
C ALA A 102 14.78 1.67 15.11
N LYS A 103 15.69 2.58 15.47
CA LYS A 103 15.36 3.79 16.20
C LYS A 103 14.45 4.71 15.39
N ALA A 104 14.74 4.93 14.11
CA ALA A 104 13.90 5.74 13.24
C ALA A 104 12.51 5.11 13.02
N LEU A 105 12.42 3.78 12.94
CA LEU A 105 11.15 3.07 12.88
C LEU A 105 10.35 3.24 14.18
N LEU A 106 11.00 3.12 15.34
CA LEU A 106 10.38 3.33 16.65
C LEU A 106 9.91 4.78 16.82
N GLU A 107 10.70 5.76 16.43
CA GLU A 107 10.33 7.19 16.51
C GLU A 107 9.13 7.50 15.59
N ARG A 108 9.13 6.99 14.34
CA ARG A 108 7.98 7.14 13.43
C ARG A 108 6.73 6.44 13.93
N SER A 109 6.90 5.24 14.50
CA SER A 109 5.80 4.50 15.11
C SER A 109 5.22 5.28 16.30
N ALA A 110 6.05 5.86 17.16
CA ALA A 110 5.63 6.66 18.30
C ALA A 110 4.91 7.95 17.88
N GLU A 111 5.42 8.64 16.84
CA GLU A 111 4.75 9.84 16.30
C GLU A 111 3.37 9.50 15.71
N THR A 112 3.26 8.35 15.04
CA THR A 112 1.98 7.84 14.51
C THR A 112 1.04 7.38 15.63
N GLU A 113 1.58 6.77 16.69
CA GLU A 113 0.81 6.38 17.87
C GLU A 113 0.21 7.59 18.60
N GLU A 114 0.95 8.69 18.69
CA GLU A 114 0.54 9.90 19.40
C GLU A 114 -0.43 10.76 18.58
N ASN A 115 -0.18 10.92 17.27
CA ASN A 115 -0.90 11.87 16.42
C ASN A 115 -1.81 11.23 15.37
N GLY A 116 -1.83 9.91 15.26
CA GLY A 116 -2.66 9.19 14.31
C GLY A 116 -4.08 8.96 14.82
N GLU A 117 -5.03 8.95 13.89
CA GLU A 117 -6.39 8.51 14.15
C GLU A 117 -6.55 7.02 13.83
N TRP A 118 -7.40 6.32 14.58
CA TRP A 118 -7.72 4.94 14.24
C TRP A 118 -8.50 4.88 12.94
N LEU A 119 -8.04 4.03 12.01
CA LEU A 119 -8.77 3.65 10.81
C LEU A 119 -8.80 2.13 10.64
N PRO A 120 -9.89 1.58 10.07
CA PRO A 120 -9.90 0.21 9.57
C PRO A 120 -8.97 0.10 8.36
N ILE A 121 -8.21 -1.00 8.28
CA ILE A 121 -7.23 -1.25 7.21
C ILE A 121 -7.46 -2.61 6.56
N LEU A 122 -7.71 -2.62 5.26
CA LEU A 122 -7.79 -3.84 4.47
C LEU A 122 -6.41 -4.38 4.12
N HIS A 123 -6.27 -5.70 4.16
CA HIS A 123 -5.05 -6.38 3.74
C HIS A 123 -5.33 -7.81 3.25
N THR A 124 -4.40 -8.35 2.46
CA THR A 124 -4.53 -9.64 1.76
C THR A 124 -3.30 -10.56 1.92
N TYR A 125 -2.22 -10.07 2.55
CA TYR A 125 -0.94 -10.78 2.60
C TYR A 125 -0.70 -11.54 3.92
N ASP A 126 -0.46 -12.85 3.84
CA ASP A 126 -0.21 -13.77 4.98
C ASP A 126 1.08 -13.53 5.78
N GLY A 127 1.96 -12.63 5.35
CA GLY A 127 3.24 -12.37 5.99
C GLY A 127 3.13 -11.78 7.39
N PRO A 128 2.70 -10.51 7.52
CA PRO A 128 2.56 -9.87 8.82
C PRO A 128 1.20 -10.17 9.48
N LEU A 129 0.27 -10.83 8.77
CA LEU A 129 -1.03 -11.31 9.28
C LEU A 129 -0.94 -12.11 10.60
N LYS A 130 0.19 -12.76 10.87
CA LYS A 130 0.41 -13.50 12.13
C LYS A 130 0.61 -12.60 13.34
N VAL A 131 1.03 -11.35 13.13
CA VAL A 131 1.37 -10.41 14.19
C VAL A 131 0.27 -9.37 14.36
N TYR A 132 -0.43 -9.01 13.29
CA TYR A 132 -1.54 -8.06 13.33
C TYR A 132 -2.82 -8.70 13.87
N ALA A 133 -3.63 -7.85 14.50
CA ALA A 133 -5.02 -8.14 14.79
C ALA A 133 -5.81 -8.09 13.48
N SER A 134 -6.26 -9.25 13.01
CA SER A 134 -6.87 -9.40 11.69
C SER A 134 -8.13 -10.25 11.76
N LEU A 135 -9.23 -9.71 11.21
CA LEU A 135 -10.53 -10.34 11.11
C LEU A 135 -10.82 -10.70 9.65
N PRO A 136 -11.21 -11.95 9.33
CA PRO A 136 -11.50 -12.33 7.96
C PRO A 136 -12.77 -11.62 7.44
N ILE A 137 -12.67 -11.01 6.25
CA ILE A 137 -13.81 -10.48 5.48
C ILE A 137 -14.17 -11.44 4.36
N VAL A 138 -13.14 -11.90 3.62
CA VAL A 138 -13.24 -12.97 2.62
C VAL A 138 -12.26 -14.05 3.02
N ASP A 139 -12.78 -15.24 3.31
CA ASP A 139 -12.01 -16.36 3.85
C ASP A 139 -10.70 -16.61 3.09
N GLY A 140 -9.58 -16.58 3.83
CA GLY A 140 -8.25 -16.89 3.29
C GLY A 140 -7.71 -15.86 2.29
N ARG A 141 -8.35 -14.70 2.14
CA ARG A 141 -8.04 -13.74 1.07
C ARG A 141 -8.03 -12.28 1.49
N LEU A 142 -9.10 -11.80 2.13
CA LEU A 142 -9.24 -10.40 2.52
C LEU A 142 -9.53 -10.29 4.01
N TYR A 143 -8.77 -9.43 4.68
CA TYR A 143 -8.81 -9.26 6.12
C TYR A 143 -8.94 -7.80 6.50
N LEU A 144 -9.65 -7.55 7.59
CA LEU A 144 -9.76 -6.28 8.27
C LEU A 144 -8.77 -6.25 9.42
N GLY A 145 -7.96 -5.20 9.50
CA GLY A 145 -7.23 -4.83 10.71
C GLY A 145 -7.54 -3.40 11.11
N PHE A 146 -6.83 -2.91 12.12
CA PHE A 146 -6.92 -1.54 12.57
C PHE A 146 -5.52 -0.97 12.70
N ALA A 147 -5.35 0.30 12.33
CA ALA A 147 -4.11 1.01 12.55
C ALA A 147 -4.39 2.45 12.94
N LYS A 148 -3.49 3.03 13.75
CA LYS A 148 -3.39 4.48 13.80
C LYS A 148 -2.70 4.95 12.54
N THR A 149 -3.30 5.90 11.85
CA THR A 149 -2.81 6.44 10.58
C THR A 149 -2.61 7.94 10.68
N THR A 150 -1.52 8.42 10.10
CA THR A 150 -1.26 9.86 9.99
C THR A 150 -0.47 10.18 8.73
N VAL A 151 -0.56 11.42 8.25
CA VAL A 151 0.33 11.92 7.21
C VAL A 151 1.57 12.49 7.88
N THR A 152 2.71 11.85 7.67
CA THR A 152 4.00 12.32 8.19
C THR A 152 4.36 13.70 7.63
N PRO A 153 5.24 14.47 8.29
CA PRO A 153 5.70 15.76 7.76
C PRO A 153 6.31 15.71 6.34
N THR A 154 6.73 14.53 5.90
CA THR A 154 7.25 14.27 4.54
C THR A 154 6.18 13.89 3.51
N GLY A 155 4.90 14.01 3.84
CA GLY A 155 3.78 13.67 2.96
C GLY A 155 3.50 12.18 2.81
N ARG A 156 4.22 11.30 3.52
CA ARG A 156 4.01 9.85 3.49
C ARG A 156 3.01 9.41 4.55
N VAL A 157 2.29 8.33 4.29
CA VAL A 157 1.42 7.69 5.28
C VAL A 157 2.26 6.94 6.31
N GLY A 158 2.08 7.28 7.59
CA GLY A 158 2.54 6.50 8.73
C GLY A 158 1.40 5.61 9.23
N MET A 159 1.71 4.33 9.52
CA MET A 159 0.77 3.37 10.10
C MET A 159 1.37 2.69 11.33
N SER A 160 0.61 2.65 12.43
CA SER A 160 0.87 1.81 13.59
C SER A 160 -0.26 0.79 13.74
N HIS A 161 -0.02 -0.45 13.33
CA HIS A 161 -1.04 -1.50 13.32
C HIS A 161 -1.33 -2.03 14.73
N LEU A 162 -2.62 -2.28 15.00
CA LEU A 162 -3.03 -3.03 16.18
C LEU A 162 -2.46 -4.45 16.11
N LEU A 163 -1.71 -4.83 17.14
CA LEU A 163 -1.10 -6.15 17.22
C LEU A 163 -2.09 -7.16 17.82
N ARG A 164 -1.94 -8.42 17.41
CA ARG A 164 -2.77 -9.54 17.89
C ARG A 164 -2.75 -9.67 19.41
N ASN A 165 -1.56 -9.64 20.02
CA ASN A 165 -1.42 -9.78 21.47
C ASN A 165 -2.13 -8.62 22.20
N THR A 166 -2.11 -7.42 21.63
CA THR A 166 -2.82 -6.27 22.19
C THR A 166 -4.34 -6.48 22.12
N LEU A 167 -4.86 -6.99 21.00
CA LEU A 167 -6.27 -7.35 20.89
C LEU A 167 -6.67 -8.47 21.86
N GLU A 168 -5.81 -9.48 22.07
CA GLU A 168 -6.06 -10.59 23.01
C GLU A 168 -6.11 -10.15 24.48
N GLU A 169 -5.46 -9.03 24.82
CA GLU A 169 -5.48 -8.42 26.15
C GLU A 169 -6.64 -7.43 26.35
N MET A 170 -7.27 -6.96 25.26
CA MET A 170 -8.43 -6.07 25.30
C MET A 170 -9.69 -6.82 25.72
N SER A 171 -10.55 -6.14 26.47
CA SER A 171 -11.93 -6.58 26.68
C SER A 171 -12.77 -6.37 25.41
N GLU A 172 -13.91 -7.07 25.34
CA GLU A 172 -14.86 -6.93 24.22
C GLU A 172 -15.37 -5.49 24.09
N ASP A 173 -15.68 -4.83 25.21
CA ASP A 173 -16.15 -3.44 25.22
C ASP A 173 -15.06 -2.48 24.68
N GLU A 174 -13.80 -2.64 25.10
CA GLU A 174 -12.68 -1.82 24.59
C GLU A 174 -12.47 -2.02 23.09
N PHE A 175 -12.61 -3.26 22.60
CA PHE A 175 -12.51 -3.54 21.17
C PHE A 175 -13.66 -2.89 20.39
N LEU A 176 -14.90 -2.99 20.89
CA LEU A 176 -16.06 -2.39 20.25
C LEU A 176 -15.96 -0.85 20.22
N GLU A 177 -15.46 -0.23 21.29
CA GLU A 177 -15.19 1.21 21.32
C GLU A 177 -14.15 1.60 20.27
N LEU A 178 -13.03 0.87 20.16
CA LEU A 178 -12.00 1.11 19.14
C LEU A 178 -12.56 0.93 17.72
N ALA A 179 -13.30 -0.14 17.47
CA ALA A 179 -13.88 -0.41 16.16
C ALA A 179 -14.89 0.67 15.76
N ALA A 180 -15.73 1.11 16.70
CA ALA A 180 -16.66 2.21 16.50
C ALA A 180 -15.93 3.52 16.19
N GLU A 181 -14.91 3.88 16.98
CA GLU A 181 -14.08 5.07 16.74
C GLU A 181 -13.43 5.02 15.34
N ALA A 182 -12.86 3.88 14.97
CA ALA A 182 -12.21 3.70 13.68
C ALA A 182 -13.19 3.87 12.49
N CYS A 183 -14.38 3.28 12.61
CA CYS A 183 -15.44 3.40 11.61
C CYS A 183 -15.99 4.83 11.53
N ASP A 184 -16.15 5.52 12.65
CA ASP A 184 -16.60 6.92 12.69
C ASP A 184 -15.56 7.87 12.08
N ASN A 185 -14.28 7.68 12.38
CA ASN A 185 -13.17 8.39 11.74
C ASN A 185 -13.14 8.12 10.24
N LEU A 186 -13.34 6.86 9.83
CA LEU A 186 -13.44 6.50 8.42
C LEU A 186 -14.59 7.27 7.73
N LYS A 187 -15.79 7.22 8.33
CA LYS A 187 -16.99 7.84 7.80
C LYS A 187 -16.90 9.37 7.73
N ARG A 188 -16.27 10.01 8.71
CA ARG A 188 -16.10 11.48 8.77
C ARG A 188 -15.35 12.04 7.57
N GLY A 189 -14.37 11.30 7.05
CA GLY A 189 -13.52 11.76 5.95
C GLY A 189 -14.03 11.40 4.56
N LEU A 190 -15.05 10.55 4.44
CA LEU A 190 -15.47 9.96 3.16
C LEU A 190 -16.35 10.88 2.32
N SER A 191 -16.05 10.94 1.03
CA SER A 191 -16.85 11.60 0.00
C SER A 191 -17.23 10.62 -1.10
N PHE A 192 -18.48 10.73 -1.59
CA PHE A 192 -19.02 9.90 -2.65
C PHE A 192 -19.21 10.76 -3.90
N THR A 193 -18.51 10.40 -4.98
CA THR A 193 -18.63 11.09 -6.27
C THR A 193 -19.27 10.16 -7.29
N GLY A 194 -20.50 10.46 -7.69
CA GLY A 194 -21.21 9.74 -8.74
C GLY A 194 -20.91 10.28 -10.13
N ASN A 195 -20.48 9.39 -11.03
CA ASN A 195 -20.23 9.66 -12.44
C ASN A 195 -21.24 8.87 -13.28
N ALA A 196 -22.13 9.57 -13.98
CA ALA A 196 -23.13 8.94 -14.83
C ALA A 196 -22.60 8.79 -16.26
N ASP A 197 -22.76 7.61 -16.82
CA ASP A 197 -22.51 7.30 -18.23
C ASP A 197 -23.78 6.72 -18.87
N ALA A 198 -24.12 7.19 -20.07
CA ALA A 198 -25.37 6.85 -20.74
C ALA A 198 -25.47 5.37 -21.16
N GLU A 199 -24.34 4.72 -21.42
CA GLU A 199 -24.28 3.33 -21.86
C GLU A 199 -23.94 2.39 -20.71
N LYS A 200 -23.12 2.85 -19.76
CA LYS A 200 -22.58 2.02 -18.68
C LYS A 200 -23.32 2.16 -17.36
N GLY A 201 -24.11 3.22 -17.16
CA GLY A 201 -24.79 3.50 -15.89
C GLY A 201 -23.93 4.33 -14.94
N ILE A 202 -24.24 4.26 -13.64
CA ILE A 202 -23.59 5.08 -12.61
C ILE A 202 -22.36 4.35 -12.06
N LEU A 203 -21.22 5.04 -12.04
CA LEU A 203 -20.01 4.67 -11.33
C LEU A 203 -19.82 5.62 -10.15
N ILE A 204 -19.67 5.08 -8.94
CA ILE A 204 -19.31 5.85 -7.75
C ILE A 204 -17.81 5.69 -7.53
N THR A 205 -17.12 6.79 -7.30
CA THR A 205 -15.77 6.77 -6.73
C THR A 205 -15.88 7.28 -5.30
N LEU A 206 -15.18 6.63 -4.38
CA LEU A 206 -15.08 7.10 -3.00
C LEU A 206 -13.65 7.48 -2.70
N GLU A 207 -13.52 8.61 -2.04
CA GLU A 207 -12.27 9.27 -1.70
C GLU A 207 -12.38 9.79 -0.27
N ARG A 208 -11.24 10.12 0.36
CA ARG A 208 -11.24 10.80 1.65
C ARG A 208 -10.52 12.13 1.58
N ASP A 209 -11.12 13.13 2.22
CA ASP A 209 -10.63 14.51 2.18
C ASP A 209 -9.28 14.72 2.90
N ASP A 210 -8.76 13.71 3.60
CA ASP A 210 -7.51 13.71 4.36
C ASP A 210 -6.32 13.06 3.62
N ASN A 211 -6.25 13.24 2.30
CA ASN A 211 -5.31 12.59 1.38
C ASN A 211 -5.64 11.11 1.11
N ASN A 212 -6.94 10.80 0.98
CA ASN A 212 -7.47 9.50 0.57
C ASN A 212 -7.10 8.30 1.45
N LEU A 213 -6.65 8.51 2.68
CA LEU A 213 -6.12 7.45 3.54
C LEU A 213 -7.12 6.30 3.75
N CYS A 214 -6.85 5.14 3.16
CA CYS A 214 -7.58 3.89 3.41
C CYS A 214 -9.07 3.95 3.06
N ALA A 215 -9.47 4.79 2.09
CA ALA A 215 -10.86 4.90 1.65
C ALA A 215 -11.47 3.54 1.23
N GLY A 216 -10.65 2.60 0.73
CA GLY A 216 -11.06 1.25 0.38
C GLY A 216 -11.66 0.45 1.54
N SER A 217 -11.32 0.76 2.78
CA SER A 217 -11.89 0.11 3.97
C SER A 217 -13.37 0.41 4.19
N VAL A 218 -13.96 1.36 3.44
CA VAL A 218 -15.39 1.71 3.52
C VAL A 218 -16.34 0.53 3.37
N ILE A 219 -15.91 -0.55 2.70
CA ILE A 219 -16.70 -1.77 2.53
C ILE A 219 -17.12 -2.41 3.86
N VAL A 220 -16.43 -2.11 4.96
CA VAL A 220 -16.73 -2.67 6.29
C VAL A 220 -17.72 -1.84 7.09
N LEU A 221 -18.12 -0.66 6.60
CA LEU A 221 -19.15 0.14 7.26
C LEU A 221 -20.53 -0.52 7.14
N ASP A 222 -21.29 -0.51 8.22
CA ASP A 222 -22.59 -1.19 8.29
C ASP A 222 -23.61 -0.69 7.27
N ASP A 223 -23.53 0.57 6.89
CA ASP A 223 -24.43 1.24 5.94
C ASP A 223 -23.84 1.39 4.53
N PHE A 224 -22.61 0.92 4.29
CA PHE A 224 -21.96 1.07 2.98
C PHE A 224 -22.77 0.47 1.84
N HIS A 225 -23.21 -0.79 1.99
CA HIS A 225 -23.94 -1.49 0.95
C HIS A 225 -25.25 -0.77 0.60
N GLU A 226 -26.04 -0.37 1.59
CA GLU A 226 -27.31 0.33 1.41
C GLU A 226 -27.09 1.68 0.70
N GLN A 227 -26.11 2.46 1.16
CA GLN A 227 -25.80 3.74 0.55
C GLN A 227 -25.31 3.58 -0.90
N ALA A 228 -24.38 2.66 -1.17
CA ALA A 228 -23.87 2.45 -2.51
C ALA A 228 -24.95 1.92 -3.46
N ALA A 229 -25.77 0.96 -3.01
CA ALA A 229 -26.89 0.41 -3.77
C ALA A 229 -27.92 1.49 -4.14
N GLN A 230 -28.24 2.38 -3.19
CA GLN A 230 -29.14 3.51 -3.45
C GLN A 230 -28.60 4.45 -4.52
N HIS A 231 -27.29 4.73 -4.52
CA HIS A 231 -26.67 5.64 -5.48
C HIS A 231 -26.54 5.03 -6.88
N VAL A 232 -26.20 3.74 -6.99
CA VAL A 232 -26.10 3.07 -8.30
C VAL A 232 -27.45 2.58 -8.84
N GLY A 233 -28.45 2.41 -7.97
CA GLY A 233 -29.78 1.91 -8.32
C GLY A 233 -29.87 0.38 -8.44
N GLU A 234 -28.97 -0.37 -7.80
CA GLU A 234 -28.90 -1.84 -7.86
C GLU A 234 -28.39 -2.42 -6.53
N ASP A 235 -29.02 -3.49 -6.04
CA ASP A 235 -28.60 -4.16 -4.79
C ASP A 235 -27.34 -5.00 -4.95
N LYS A 236 -27.05 -5.46 -6.16
CA LYS A 236 -25.85 -6.26 -6.45
C LYS A 236 -24.78 -5.32 -6.99
N LEU A 237 -23.65 -5.25 -6.29
CA LEU A 237 -22.59 -4.28 -6.52
C LEU A 237 -21.30 -4.97 -6.96
N ILE A 238 -20.59 -4.33 -7.88
CA ILE A 238 -19.17 -4.59 -8.14
C ILE A 238 -18.38 -3.46 -7.52
N VAL A 239 -17.44 -3.81 -6.64
CA VAL A 239 -16.58 -2.87 -5.91
C VAL A 239 -15.14 -3.13 -6.29
N GLY A 240 -14.47 -2.16 -6.92
CA GLY A 240 -13.05 -2.23 -7.23
C GLY A 240 -12.21 -1.58 -6.15
N LEU A 241 -11.41 -2.37 -5.43
CA LEU A 241 -10.33 -1.90 -4.58
C LEU A 241 -9.06 -1.79 -5.43
N ILE A 242 -8.85 -0.62 -6.06
CA ILE A 242 -7.71 -0.40 -6.98
C ILE A 242 -6.42 -0.19 -6.18
N SER A 243 -6.53 0.46 -5.02
CA SER A 243 -5.47 0.63 -4.01
C SER A 243 -6.16 0.81 -2.65
N PRO A 244 -5.43 0.85 -1.52
CA PRO A 244 -6.03 1.18 -0.21
C PRO A 244 -6.83 2.49 -0.22
N ASP A 245 -6.45 3.44 -1.08
CA ASP A 245 -6.95 4.81 -1.09
C ASP A 245 -7.97 5.07 -2.21
N HIS A 246 -8.07 4.18 -3.20
CA HIS A 246 -8.91 4.36 -4.37
C HIS A 246 -9.88 3.19 -4.54
N ILE A 247 -11.16 3.50 -4.37
CA ILE A 247 -12.27 2.56 -4.51
C ILE A 247 -13.31 3.08 -5.49
N CYS A 248 -13.83 2.18 -6.31
CA CYS A 248 -14.96 2.45 -7.18
C CYS A 248 -16.06 1.41 -7.03
N VAL A 249 -17.31 1.82 -7.25
CA VAL A 249 -18.50 0.99 -7.05
C VAL A 249 -19.47 1.20 -8.21
N ALA A 250 -20.00 0.12 -8.76
CA ALA A 250 -21.06 0.17 -9.76
C ALA A 250 -22.06 -0.96 -9.54
N GLY A 251 -23.24 -0.86 -10.17
CA GLY A 251 -24.18 -1.98 -10.24
C GLY A 251 -23.54 -3.17 -10.97
N ALA A 252 -23.80 -4.39 -10.51
CA ALA A 252 -23.22 -5.59 -11.10
C ALA A 252 -23.74 -5.87 -12.52
N SER A 253 -24.92 -5.36 -12.86
CA SER A 253 -25.48 -5.40 -14.21
C SER A 253 -25.02 -4.23 -15.11
N SER A 254 -24.26 -3.27 -14.55
CA SER A 254 -23.79 -2.09 -15.25
C SER A 254 -22.69 -2.39 -16.27
N GLY A 255 -22.50 -1.49 -17.23
CA GLY A 255 -21.41 -1.59 -18.21
C GLY A 255 -20.01 -1.38 -17.61
N TRP A 256 -19.91 -0.98 -16.34
CA TRP A 256 -18.66 -0.77 -15.64
C TRP A 256 -18.01 -2.05 -15.11
N GLY A 257 -18.77 -3.15 -14.99
CA GLY A 257 -18.32 -4.35 -14.28
C GLY A 257 -17.00 -4.95 -14.81
N GLU A 258 -16.82 -5.05 -16.12
CA GLU A 258 -15.56 -5.56 -16.71
C GLU A 258 -14.43 -4.53 -16.65
N GLU A 259 -14.72 -3.24 -16.82
CA GLU A 259 -13.70 -2.18 -16.72
C GLU A 259 -13.12 -2.09 -15.31
N ILE A 260 -13.95 -2.20 -14.27
CA ILE A 260 -13.48 -2.24 -12.89
C ILE A 260 -12.53 -3.42 -12.66
N LYS A 261 -12.87 -4.61 -13.18
CA LYS A 261 -12.00 -5.79 -13.09
C LYS A 261 -10.68 -5.57 -13.82
N ASP A 262 -10.70 -4.90 -14.97
CA ASP A 262 -9.49 -4.59 -15.73
C ASP A 262 -8.62 -3.55 -15.03
N TRP A 263 -9.20 -2.51 -14.42
CA TRP A 263 -8.48 -1.52 -13.61
C TRP A 263 -7.80 -2.16 -12.40
N VAL A 264 -8.50 -3.06 -11.71
CA VAL A 264 -7.93 -3.85 -10.62
C VAL A 264 -6.73 -4.68 -11.10
N ARG A 265 -6.87 -5.39 -12.23
CA ARG A 265 -5.80 -6.23 -12.79
C ARG A 265 -4.59 -5.43 -13.24
N ALA A 266 -4.82 -4.23 -13.75
CA ALA A 266 -3.79 -3.33 -14.24
C ALA A 266 -3.29 -2.33 -13.18
N SER A 267 -3.76 -2.45 -11.92
CA SER A 267 -3.45 -1.47 -10.88
C SER A 267 -1.93 -1.33 -10.67
N PRO A 268 -1.40 -0.10 -10.69
CA PRO A 268 0.02 0.16 -10.46
C PRO A 268 0.39 0.08 -8.97
N ASP A 269 -0.58 -0.06 -8.06
CA ASP A 269 -0.31 0.01 -6.63
C ASP A 269 0.60 -1.12 -6.14
N THR A 270 1.74 -0.77 -5.53
CA THR A 270 2.72 -1.73 -5.00
C THR A 270 2.78 -1.71 -3.47
N SER A 271 1.78 -1.12 -2.80
CA SER A 271 1.73 -0.94 -1.33
C SER A 271 1.93 -2.23 -0.53
N GLY A 272 1.71 -3.40 -1.14
CA GLY A 272 2.15 -4.71 -0.65
C GLY A 272 1.23 -5.36 0.39
N ASP A 273 0.50 -4.55 1.17
CA ASP A 273 -0.42 -5.03 2.20
C ASP A 273 -1.79 -5.42 1.62
N LEU A 274 -2.30 -4.65 0.67
CA LEU A 274 -3.53 -4.92 -0.08
C LEU A 274 -3.19 -5.25 -1.53
N VAL A 275 -3.56 -6.46 -1.96
CA VAL A 275 -3.58 -6.82 -3.37
C VAL A 275 -4.84 -6.21 -3.97
N PRO A 276 -4.73 -5.39 -5.02
CA PRO A 276 -5.90 -4.84 -5.69
C PRO A 276 -6.87 -5.94 -6.11
N CYS A 277 -8.15 -5.79 -5.78
CA CYS A 277 -9.17 -6.79 -6.06
C CYS A 277 -10.54 -6.17 -6.36
N ALA A 278 -11.37 -6.89 -7.11
CA ALA A 278 -12.75 -6.54 -7.34
C ALA A 278 -13.64 -7.50 -6.55
N LEU A 279 -14.54 -6.94 -5.76
CA LEU A 279 -15.50 -7.65 -4.94
C LEU A 279 -16.88 -7.61 -5.59
N LEU A 280 -17.60 -8.72 -5.49
CA LEU A 280 -19.03 -8.77 -5.68
C LEU A 280 -19.70 -8.75 -4.30
N ILE A 281 -20.60 -7.79 -4.09
CA ILE A 281 -21.34 -7.64 -2.85
C ILE A 281 -22.84 -7.65 -3.19
N ASP A 282 -23.62 -8.47 -2.50
CA ASP A 282 -25.08 -8.53 -2.66
C ASP A 282 -25.82 -8.07 -1.40
N GLY A 283 -27.15 -8.02 -1.46
CA GLY A 283 -28.01 -7.61 -0.34
C GLY A 283 -27.93 -8.49 0.91
N SER A 284 -27.22 -9.64 0.86
CA SER A 284 -26.88 -10.43 2.06
C SER A 284 -25.58 -9.97 2.73
N LYS A 285 -24.94 -8.92 2.20
CA LYS A 285 -23.61 -8.40 2.58
C LYS A 285 -22.48 -9.42 2.40
N ARG A 286 -22.75 -10.54 1.74
CA ARG A 286 -21.71 -11.51 1.40
C ARG A 286 -20.78 -10.89 0.36
N MET A 287 -19.48 -11.01 0.60
CA MET A 287 -18.44 -10.52 -0.29
C MET A 287 -17.72 -11.68 -0.96
N GLU A 288 -17.46 -11.57 -2.26
CA GLU A 288 -16.68 -12.53 -3.03
C GLU A 288 -15.68 -11.79 -3.93
N ILE A 289 -14.43 -12.24 -3.98
CA ILE A 289 -13.45 -11.70 -4.92
C ILE A 289 -13.71 -12.28 -6.32
N VAL A 290 -14.05 -11.43 -7.28
CA VAL A 290 -14.35 -11.81 -8.67
C VAL A 290 -13.24 -11.45 -9.66
N ALA A 291 -12.31 -10.58 -9.27
CA ALA A 291 -11.04 -10.39 -9.95
C ALA A 291 -9.98 -9.92 -8.96
N GLU A 292 -8.71 -10.20 -9.25
CA GLU A 292 -7.58 -9.79 -8.44
C GLU A 292 -6.41 -9.48 -9.37
N ARG A 293 -5.54 -8.56 -8.96
CA ARG A 293 -4.28 -8.35 -9.68
C ARG A 293 -3.45 -9.63 -9.67
N PRO A 294 -2.87 -10.05 -10.81
CA PRO A 294 -1.98 -11.21 -10.83
C PRO A 294 -0.79 -11.02 -9.89
N THR A 295 -0.75 -11.79 -8.80
CA THR A 295 0.35 -11.77 -7.82
C THR A 295 1.32 -12.96 -8.00
N GLY A 296 1.13 -13.76 -9.05
CA GLY A 296 1.78 -15.07 -9.19
C GLY A 296 1.23 -16.16 -8.26
N ARG A 297 0.17 -15.86 -7.49
CA ARG A 297 -0.57 -16.82 -6.64
C ARG A 297 -1.72 -17.47 -7.40
N LEU A 298 -2.11 -18.67 -6.95
CA LEU A 298 -3.33 -19.32 -7.44
C LEU A 298 -4.57 -18.51 -7.00
N PRO A 299 -5.60 -18.34 -7.86
CA PRO A 299 -6.86 -17.67 -7.51
C PRO A 299 -7.52 -18.26 -6.27
N ALA A 300 -8.41 -17.50 -5.61
CA ALA A 300 -9.30 -18.07 -4.59
C ALA A 300 -9.98 -19.32 -5.15
N ALA A 301 -9.88 -20.44 -4.43
CA ALA A 301 -10.63 -21.64 -4.81
C ALA A 301 -12.10 -21.29 -4.71
N THR A 302 -12.82 -21.35 -5.84
CA THR A 302 -14.27 -21.16 -5.85
C THR A 302 -14.88 -22.25 -4.95
N PRO A 303 -15.63 -21.90 -3.89
CA PRO A 303 -16.32 -22.91 -3.11
C PRO A 303 -17.33 -23.60 -4.02
N SER A 304 -17.13 -24.90 -4.22
CA SER A 304 -18.02 -25.81 -4.94
C SER A 304 -19.33 -26.05 -4.21
#